data_AF-A0A512PDI1-F1
#
_entry.id   AF-A0A512PDI1-F1
#
_cell.length_a   1.000
_cell.length_b   1.000
_cell.length_c   1.000
_cell.angle_alpha   90.00
_cell.angle_beta   90.00
_cell.angle_gamma   90.00
#
_symmetry.space_group_name_H-M   'P 1'
#
loop_
_entity.id
_entity.type
_entity.pdbx_description
1 polymer ?
#
loop_
_entity_poly.entity_id
_entity_poly.type
_entity_poly.pdbx_seq_one_letter_code
_entity_poly.pdbx_strand_id
1 'polypeptide(L)'
;MTSAPEPGPGRHRPLAAAGALGASAIAVLFATVGDGVDARATGLSGAILDHGHTATWVLLACALGLTAWGRGPRWLPRAFGWAGLGAYLTFLLALVTHDQA
;
A
#
# COMPACT_ATOMS: atom_id res chain seq x y z
N MET A 1 28.71 18.77 32.77
CA MET A 1 27.24 18.69 32.63
C MET A 1 26.90 19.00 31.19
N THR A 2 26.87 17.99 30.33
CA THR A 2 26.55 18.11 28.91
C THR A 2 25.11 17.66 28.72
N SER A 3 24.22 18.61 28.44
CA SER A 3 22.85 18.34 28.01
C SER A 3 22.90 17.53 26.71
N ALA A 4 22.40 16.30 26.74
CA ALA A 4 22.23 15.49 25.54
C ALA A 4 21.31 16.25 24.56
N PRO A 5 21.58 16.20 23.25
CA PRO A 5 20.68 16.77 22.27
C PRO A 5 19.31 16.09 22.38
N GLU A 6 18.27 16.88 22.68
CA GLU A 6 16.88 16.45 22.62
C GLU A 6 16.62 15.78 21.26
N PRO A 7 16.15 14.52 21.22
CA PRO A 7 15.79 13.88 19.96
C PRO A 7 14.63 14.69 19.36
N GLY A 8 14.92 15.50 18.35
CA GLY A 8 13.90 16.25 17.63
C GLY A 8 12.78 15.31 17.18
N PRO A 9 11.51 15.79 17.17
CA PRO A 9 10.36 14.94 16.87
C PRO A 9 10.62 14.18 15.57
N GLY A 10 10.69 12.85 15.66
CA GLY A 10 11.18 12.00 14.58
C GLY A 10 10.49 12.33 13.26
N ARG A 11 11.25 12.90 12.30
CA ARG A 11 10.77 13.39 11.00
C ARG A 11 9.96 12.35 10.21
N HIS A 12 10.10 11.07 10.55
CA HIS A 12 9.42 9.95 9.91
C HIS A 12 7.90 9.93 10.12
N ARG A 13 7.37 10.46 11.23
CA ARG A 13 5.93 10.44 11.52
C ARG A 13 5.07 11.31 10.60
N PRO A 14 5.38 12.60 10.37
CA PRO A 14 4.61 13.43 9.44
C PRO A 14 4.75 12.94 7.99
N LEU A 15 5.93 12.44 7.60
CA LEU A 15 6.15 11.81 6.30
C LEU A 15 5.30 10.55 6.11
N ALA A 16 5.19 9.69 7.13
CA ALA A 16 4.31 8.52 7.09
C ALA A 16 2.83 8.91 7.01
N ALA A 17 2.41 9.96 7.72
CA ALA A 17 1.02 10.46 7.64
C ALA A 17 0.69 10.99 6.23
N ALA A 18 1.59 11.79 5.64
CA ALA A 18 1.44 12.28 4.27
C ALA A 18 1.40 11.13 3.26
N GLY A 19 2.27 10.13 3.42
CA GLY A 19 2.26 8.92 2.60
C GLY A 19 0.96 8.13 2.74
N ALA A 20 0.41 7.99 3.95
CA ALA A 20 -0.85 7.30 4.19
C ALA A 20 -2.04 8.00 3.50
N LEU A 21 -2.07 9.33 3.55
CA LEU A 21 -3.08 10.12 2.86
C LEU A 21 -2.97 9.98 1.34
N GLY A 22 -1.75 10.09 0.79
CA GLY A 22 -1.51 9.89 -0.64
C GLY A 22 -1.93 8.50 -1.10
N ALA A 23 -1.53 7.46 -0.36
CA ALA A 23 -1.91 6.08 -0.65
C ALA A 23 -3.43 5.86 -0.58
N SER A 24 -4.11 6.46 0.40
CA SER A 24 -5.57 6.37 0.51
C SER A 24 -6.28 7.06 -0.65
N ALA A 25 -5.80 8.24 -1.05
CA ALA A 25 -6.36 8.96 -2.19
C ALA A 25 -6.24 8.14 -3.48
N ILE A 26 -5.09 7.50 -3.71
CA ILE A 26 -4.86 6.63 -4.86
C ILE A 26 -5.73 5.38 -4.79
N ALA A 27 -5.90 4.77 -3.62
CA ALA A 27 -6.82 3.65 -3.42
C ALA A 27 -8.26 4.02 -3.78
N VAL A 28 -8.75 5.19 -3.35
CA VAL A 28 -10.09 5.68 -3.70
C VAL A 28 -10.20 5.93 -5.20
N LEU A 29 -9.18 6.52 -5.81
CA LEU A 29 -9.14 6.76 -7.25
C LEU A 29 -9.27 5.46 -8.04
N PHE A 30 -8.48 4.45 -7.71
CA PHE A 30 -8.57 3.14 -8.37
C PHE A 30 -9.88 2.41 -8.07
N ALA A 31 -10.41 2.54 -6.85
CA ALA A 31 -11.70 1.95 -6.49
C ALA A 31 -12.90 2.60 -7.21
N THR A 32 -12.78 3.86 -7.65
CA THR A 32 -13.90 4.63 -8.22
C THR A 32 -13.82 4.81 -9.73
N VAL A 33 -12.60 4.95 -10.26
CA VAL A 33 -12.36 5.18 -11.69
C VAL A 33 -12.00 3.87 -12.42
N GLY A 34 -11.58 2.83 -11.67
CA GLY A 34 -10.95 1.65 -12.23
C GLY A 34 -9.48 1.92 -12.58
N ASP A 35 -8.70 0.86 -12.73
CA ASP A 35 -7.27 0.96 -13.08
C ASP A 35 -7.02 1.09 -14.59
N GLY A 36 -8.10 1.10 -15.40
CA GLY A 36 -8.04 1.21 -16.86
C GLY A 36 -7.50 -0.06 -17.53
N VAL A 37 -7.29 -1.15 -16.79
CA VAL A 37 -6.91 -2.44 -17.34
C VAL A 37 -8.17 -3.10 -17.87
N ASP A 38 -8.23 -3.30 -19.19
CA ASP A 38 -9.32 -4.06 -19.83
C ASP A 38 -9.22 -5.52 -19.38
N ALA A 39 -9.93 -5.89 -18.32
CA ALA A 39 -10.08 -7.26 -17.87
C ALA A 39 -10.99 -8.04 -18.87
N ARG A 40 -10.47 -8.33 -20.07
CA ARG A 40 -11.04 -9.41 -20.90
C ARG A 40 -10.85 -10.79 -20.24
N ALA A 41 -10.06 -10.87 -19.18
CA ALA A 41 -9.90 -12.07 -18.36
C ALA A 41 -11.15 -12.35 -17.52
N THR A 42 -11.82 -13.47 -17.77
CA THR A 42 -12.90 -13.96 -16.92
C THR A 42 -12.34 -14.77 -15.73
N GLY A 43 -12.95 -14.63 -14.55
CA GLY A 43 -12.63 -15.46 -13.37
C GLY A 43 -11.63 -14.82 -12.41
N LEU A 44 -10.84 -15.65 -11.71
CA LEU A 44 -9.96 -15.22 -10.62
C LEU A 44 -8.91 -14.19 -11.08
N SER A 45 -8.33 -14.35 -12.28
CA SER A 45 -7.35 -13.42 -12.82
C SER A 45 -7.95 -12.04 -13.12
N GLY A 46 -9.19 -11.98 -13.59
CA GLY A 46 -9.92 -10.71 -13.79
C GLY A 46 -10.14 -9.98 -12.47
N ALA A 47 -10.57 -10.69 -11.43
CA ALA A 47 -10.74 -10.09 -10.10
C ALA A 47 -9.40 -9.61 -9.49
N ILE A 48 -8.30 -10.35 -9.71
CA ILE A 48 -6.96 -9.93 -9.25
C ILE A 48 -6.50 -8.67 -9.99
N LEU A 49 -6.76 -8.56 -11.29
CA LEU A 49 -6.42 -7.38 -12.07
C LEU A 49 -7.26 -6.18 -11.61
N ASP A 50 -8.58 -6.33 -11.54
CA ASP A 50 -9.49 -5.23 -11.16
C ASP A 50 -9.23 -4.71 -9.73
N HIS A 51 -8.85 -5.58 -8.78
CA HIS A 51 -8.81 -5.23 -7.35
C HIS A 51 -7.41 -5.27 -6.74
N GLY A 52 -6.42 -5.86 -7.41
CA GLY A 52 -5.08 -6.07 -6.88
C GLY A 52 -4.38 -4.75 -6.57
N HIS A 53 -4.47 -3.79 -7.48
CA HIS A 53 -3.91 -2.46 -7.27
C HIS A 53 -4.56 -1.74 -6.08
N THR A 54 -5.89 -1.74 -6.02
CA THR A 54 -6.65 -1.13 -4.93
C THR A 54 -6.27 -1.75 -3.58
N ALA A 55 -6.17 -3.08 -3.51
CA ALA A 55 -5.76 -3.80 -2.31
C ALA A 55 -4.33 -3.43 -1.86
N THR A 56 -3.37 -3.32 -2.81
CA THR A 56 -2.00 -2.86 -2.51
C THR A 56 -2.00 -1.46 -1.90
N TRP A 57 -2.74 -0.52 -2.47
CA TRP A 57 -2.79 0.86 -1.97
C TRP A 57 -3.44 0.94 -0.58
N VAL A 58 -4.48 0.16 -0.33
CA VAL A 58 -5.10 0.05 1.00
C VAL A 58 -4.10 -0.51 2.02
N LEU A 59 -3.38 -1.59 1.70
CA LEU A 59 -2.40 -2.20 2.59
C LEU A 59 -1.25 -1.23 2.90
N LEU A 60 -0.78 -0.49 1.90
CA LEU A 60 0.25 0.53 2.06
C LEU A 60 -0.24 1.70 2.92
N ALA A 61 -1.47 2.18 2.70
CA ALA A 61 -2.10 3.21 3.53
C ALA A 61 -2.18 2.77 4.98
N CYS A 62 -2.56 1.52 5.25
CA CYS A 62 -2.57 0.93 6.59
C CYS A 62 -1.16 0.87 7.20
N ALA A 63 -0.15 0.40 6.45
CA ALA A 63 1.23 0.34 6.94
C ALA A 63 1.76 1.72 7.36
N LEU A 64 1.51 2.73 6.54
CA LEU A 64 1.95 4.11 6.77
C LEU A 64 1.14 4.78 7.89
N GLY A 65 -0.18 4.54 7.93
CA GLY A 65 -1.06 5.01 9.00
C GLY A 65 -0.68 4.45 10.36
N LEU A 66 -0.37 3.16 10.46
CA LEU A 66 0.11 2.51 11.68
C LEU A 66 1.49 3.04 12.10
N THR A 67 2.36 3.33 11.14
CA THR A 67 3.67 3.95 11.39
C THR A 67 3.51 5.38 11.92
N ALA A 68 2.61 6.16 11.34
CA ALA A 68 2.29 7.52 11.76
C ALA A 68 1.65 7.56 13.15
N TRP A 69 0.72 6.63 13.41
CA TRP A 69 0.07 6.46 14.71
C TRP A 69 1.09 6.24 15.82
N GLY A 70 2.13 5.45 15.54
CA GLY A 70 3.30 5.33 16.39
C GLY A 70 3.03 4.68 17.76
N ARG A 71 1.87 4.04 17.91
CA ARG A 71 1.48 3.17 19.04
C ARG A 71 1.10 1.79 18.51
N GLY A 72 1.40 0.74 19.28
CA GLY A 72 1.11 -0.64 18.91
C GLY A 72 2.34 -1.46 18.50
N PRO A 73 2.15 -2.73 18.12
CA PRO A 73 3.26 -3.64 17.85
C PRO A 73 4.07 -3.20 16.64
N ARG A 74 5.39 -3.05 16.80
CA ARG A 74 6.30 -2.58 15.74
C ARG A 74 6.38 -3.51 14.52
N TRP A 75 5.86 -4.73 14.63
CA TRP A 75 5.80 -5.69 13.53
C TRP A 75 4.60 -5.46 12.60
N LEU A 76 3.51 -4.82 13.06
CA LEU A 76 2.30 -4.60 12.26
C LEU A 76 2.57 -3.82 10.97
N PRO A 77 3.24 -2.65 11.01
CA PRO A 77 3.54 -1.90 9.79
C PRO A 77 4.36 -2.70 8.78
N ARG A 78 5.30 -3.53 9.26
CA ARG A 78 6.11 -4.40 8.40
C ARG A 78 5.25 -5.50 7.78
N ALA A 79 4.35 -6.12 8.55
CA ALA A 79 3.45 -7.14 8.04
C ALA A 79 2.54 -6.59 6.93
N PHE A 80 1.95 -5.41 7.13
CA PHE A 80 1.17 -4.73 6.09
C PHE A 80 2.01 -4.35 4.87
N GLY A 81 3.26 -3.91 5.07
CA GLY A 81 4.19 -3.65 3.98
C GLY A 81 4.49 -4.89 3.14
N TRP A 82 4.81 -6.02 3.79
CA TRP A 82 5.05 -7.29 3.11
C TRP A 82 3.79 -7.84 2.43
N ALA A 83 2.62 -7.71 3.06
CA ALA A 83 1.34 -8.10 2.45
C ALA A 83 1.04 -7.25 1.21
N GLY A 84 1.26 -5.93 1.29
CA GLY A 84 1.09 -5.01 0.16
C GLY A 84 2.03 -5.34 -1.01
N LEU A 85 3.30 -5.67 -0.70
CA LEU A 85 4.25 -6.14 -1.70
C LEU A 85 3.80 -7.45 -2.34
N GLY A 86 3.33 -8.42 -1.53
CA GLY A 86 2.80 -9.69 -2.03
C GLY A 86 1.63 -9.47 -2.98
N ALA A 87 0.65 -8.66 -2.58
CA ALA A 87 -0.50 -8.31 -3.43
C ALA A 87 -0.06 -7.66 -4.76
N TYR A 88 0.93 -6.75 -4.71
CA TYR A 88 1.44 -6.10 -5.92
C TYR A 88 2.16 -7.07 -6.85
N LEU A 89 2.96 -7.98 -6.30
CA LEU A 89 3.63 -9.01 -7.09
C LEU A 89 2.63 -9.99 -7.72
N THR A 90 1.56 -10.36 -7.01
CA THR A 90 0.48 -11.18 -7.57
C THR A 90 -0.24 -10.45 -8.70
N PHE A 91 -0.52 -9.16 -8.54
CA PHE A 91 -1.07 -8.31 -9.60
C PHE A 91 -0.14 -8.26 -10.83
N LEU A 92 1.16 -8.00 -10.63
CA LEU A 92 2.14 -7.96 -11.72
C LEU A 92 2.26 -9.31 -12.43
N LEU A 93 2.26 -10.42 -11.67
CA LEU A 93 2.32 -11.75 -12.25
C LEU A 93 1.07 -12.03 -13.09
N ALA A 94 -0.11 -11.72 -12.57
CA ALA A 94 -1.38 -11.86 -13.30
C ALA A 94 -1.34 -11.03 -14.59
N LEU A 95 -0.87 -9.79 -14.53
CA LEU A 95 -0.75 -8.88 -15.67
C LEU A 95 0.20 -9.44 -16.74
N VAL A 96 1.39 -9.87 -16.35
CA VAL A 96 2.37 -10.46 -17.29
C VAL A 96 1.82 -11.75 -17.90
N THR A 97 1.19 -12.62 -17.12
CA THR A 97 0.62 -13.86 -17.66
C THR A 97 -0.57 -13.63 -18.58
N HIS A 98 -1.30 -12.53 -18.38
CA HIS A 98 -2.47 -12.18 -19.19
C HIS A 98 -2.07 -11.57 -20.54
N ASP A 99 -1.02 -10.74 -20.57
CA ASP A 99 -0.49 -10.15 -21.81
C ASP A 99 0.12 -11.19 -22.77
N GLN A 100 0.50 -12.36 -22.25
CA GLN A 100 1.10 -13.45 -23.04
C GLN A 100 0.06 -14.47 -23.55
N ALA A 101 -1.22 -14.30 -23.25
CA ALA A 101 -2.31 -15.24 -23.57
C ALA A 101 -3.23 -14.70 -24.67
#